data_AF-A0A662PBW8-F1
#
_entry.id   AF-A0A662PBW8-F1
#
_cell.length_a   1.000
_cell.length_b   1.000
_cell.length_c   1.000
_cell.angle_alpha   90.00
_cell.angle_beta   90.00
_cell.angle_gamma   90.00
#
_symmetry.space_group_name_H-M   'P 1'
#
loop_
_entity.id
_entity.type
_entity.pdbx_description
1 polymer ?
#
loop_
_entity_poly.entity_id
_entity_poly.type
_entity_poly.pdbx_seq_one_letter_code
_entity_poly.pdbx_strand_id
1 'polypeptide(L)'
;MNASDKRNAEAIEKIVGNASQTYSLDGRKRIIVLDEADNIYGSVDKGGVRTLANIITETKVPIVLIANEHWNVSPSIREKCKMINYPKLRYPSIAKVLKNIAKKEGINVSDSQIIDLAKNSEGNLRSAINDLENYREDIDKIGTLRDTKTSIFHAIAEVFKRRSCDVREVFWNMDKSPDEILLWIDENLPKVYEKEDLEGAYKMLSRADIYLARTKRRQQYKLWGYAMDLMSSGVSVARKGNFKFAKFSSPSYFIKLARTKAERTIEKDITQKISKKCHCSTRVAKQYLIIAKDLSDYFELEKKEIEFLKSKISL
;
A
#
# COMPACT_ATOMS: atom_id res chain seq x y z
N MET A 1 16.48 -11.81 15.88
CA MET A 1 16.99 -11.81 14.49
C MET A 1 16.41 -10.59 13.82
N ASN A 2 17.22 -9.75 13.17
CA ASN A 2 16.74 -8.56 12.46
C ASN A 2 16.60 -8.85 10.96
N ALA A 3 15.64 -8.22 10.30
CA ALA A 3 15.28 -8.46 8.89
C ALA A 3 16.38 -8.20 7.85
N SER A 4 17.51 -7.60 8.27
CA SER A 4 18.69 -7.42 7.43
C SER A 4 19.53 -8.71 7.27
N ASP A 5 19.43 -9.67 8.19
CA ASP A 5 20.22 -10.88 8.17
C ASP A 5 19.50 -12.01 7.41
N LYS A 6 20.04 -12.32 6.22
CA LYS A 6 19.79 -13.49 5.35
C LYS A 6 18.41 -14.16 5.50
N ARG A 7 17.52 -13.83 4.57
CA ARG A 7 16.08 -14.17 4.53
C ARG A 7 15.74 -15.55 3.96
N ASN A 8 16.74 -16.32 3.52
CA ASN A 8 16.53 -17.63 2.90
C ASN A 8 15.98 -18.66 3.91
N ALA A 9 15.09 -19.55 3.44
CA ALA A 9 14.50 -20.62 4.26
C ALA A 9 15.54 -21.44 5.05
N GLU A 10 16.68 -21.73 4.40
CA GLU A 10 17.80 -22.48 4.99
C GLU A 10 18.50 -21.70 6.13
N ALA A 11 18.59 -20.37 6.02
CA ALA A 11 19.15 -19.53 7.08
C ALA A 11 18.21 -19.46 8.29
N ILE A 12 16.91 -19.34 8.04
CA ILE A 12 15.87 -19.36 9.08
C ILE A 12 15.88 -20.71 9.81
N GLU A 13 15.94 -21.81 9.07
CA GLU A 13 15.99 -23.16 9.65
C GLU A 13 17.24 -23.37 10.50
N LYS A 14 18.41 -22.97 9.99
CA LYS A 14 19.68 -23.15 10.70
C LYS A 14 19.78 -22.28 11.96
N ILE A 15 19.25 -21.06 11.94
CA ILE A 15 19.36 -20.15 13.08
C ILE A 15 18.20 -20.35 14.05
N VAL A 16 16.97 -20.22 13.55
CA VAL A 16 15.75 -20.24 14.37
C VAL A 16 15.36 -21.66 14.72
N GLY A 17 15.52 -22.63 13.81
CA GLY A 17 15.20 -24.04 14.07
C GLY A 17 16.11 -24.67 15.14
N ASN A 18 17.42 -24.42 15.07
CA ASN A 18 18.34 -24.89 16.13
C ASN A 18 18.08 -24.20 17.47
N ALA A 19 17.80 -22.89 17.43
CA ALA A 19 17.50 -22.12 18.63
C ALA A 19 16.16 -22.51 19.28
N SER A 20 15.19 -22.97 18.50
CA SER A 20 13.85 -23.34 18.97
C SER A 20 13.80 -24.70 19.68
N GLN A 21 14.75 -25.58 19.37
CA GLN A 21 14.85 -26.93 19.93
C GLN A 21 15.75 -27.04 21.17
N THR A 22 16.59 -26.03 21.43
CA THR A 22 17.66 -26.12 22.43
C THR A 22 17.45 -25.14 23.58
N TYR A 23 17.44 -25.64 24.82
CA TYR A 23 17.53 -24.81 26.02
C TYR A 23 18.93 -24.23 26.17
N SER A 24 19.09 -23.15 26.95
CA SER A 24 20.44 -22.64 27.22
C SER A 24 21.26 -23.68 27.99
N LEU A 25 22.59 -23.65 27.83
CA LEU A 25 23.52 -24.58 28.51
C LEU A 25 23.38 -24.51 30.04
N ASP A 26 22.89 -23.39 30.56
CA ASP A 26 22.67 -23.13 31.99
C ASP A 26 21.26 -23.58 32.47
N GLY A 27 20.50 -24.29 31.64
CA GLY A 27 19.13 -24.74 31.96
C GLY A 27 18.07 -23.63 32.00
N ARG A 28 18.43 -22.39 31.67
CA ARG A 28 17.50 -21.24 31.65
C ARG A 28 16.58 -21.29 30.43
N LYS A 29 15.32 -20.90 30.65
CA LYS A 29 14.32 -20.72 29.59
C LYS A 29 14.78 -19.62 28.64
N ARG A 30 14.74 -19.89 27.34
CA ARG A 30 15.07 -18.94 26.26
C ARG A 30 13.78 -18.42 25.64
N ILE A 31 13.80 -17.19 25.13
CA ILE A 31 12.74 -16.63 24.28
C ILE A 31 13.38 -16.21 22.96
N ILE A 32 12.72 -16.52 21.85
CA ILE A 32 13.15 -16.09 20.52
C ILE A 32 12.32 -14.88 20.12
N VAL A 33 12.97 -13.78 19.74
CA VAL A 33 12.31 -12.58 19.21
C VAL A 33 12.68 -12.41 17.74
N LEU A 34 11.65 -12.35 16.89
CA LEU A 34 11.76 -12.09 15.47
C LEU A 34 11.02 -10.79 15.18
N ASP A 35 11.77 -9.78 14.73
CA ASP A 35 11.23 -8.48 14.34
C ASP A 35 10.93 -8.42 12.84
N GLU A 36 10.01 -7.55 12.44
CA GLU A 36 9.53 -7.37 11.05
C GLU A 36 9.09 -8.68 10.37
N ALA A 37 8.30 -9.51 11.08
CA ALA A 37 7.83 -10.79 10.57
C ALA A 37 6.96 -10.68 9.30
N ASP A 38 6.38 -9.50 9.03
CA ASP A 38 5.67 -9.19 7.79
C ASP A 38 6.59 -9.03 6.56
N ASN A 39 7.86 -8.67 6.76
CA ASN A 39 8.84 -8.52 5.67
C ASN A 39 9.35 -9.86 5.11
N ILE A 40 9.12 -10.98 5.82
CA ILE A 40 9.44 -12.34 5.36
C ILE A 40 8.61 -12.70 4.10
N TYR A 41 7.51 -11.99 3.83
CA TYR A 41 6.63 -12.18 2.67
C TYR A 41 7.11 -11.45 1.39
N GLY A 42 8.08 -10.52 1.50
CA GLY A 42 8.52 -9.64 0.41
C GLY A 42 9.51 -10.29 -0.57
N SER A 43 8.99 -10.69 -1.74
CA SER A 43 9.65 -10.82 -3.04
C SER A 43 10.78 -11.85 -3.32
N VAL A 44 11.28 -12.67 -2.39
CA VAL A 44 12.38 -13.62 -2.72
C VAL A 44 12.18 -15.07 -2.25
N ASP A 45 11.44 -15.35 -1.17
CA ASP A 45 11.57 -16.65 -0.48
C ASP A 45 10.31 -17.51 -0.50
N LYS A 46 10.13 -18.30 -1.57
CA LYS A 46 9.04 -19.30 -1.70
C LYS A 46 9.00 -20.36 -0.58
N GLY A 47 10.02 -20.45 0.29
CA GLY A 47 10.12 -21.45 1.37
C GLY A 47 10.06 -20.92 2.81
N GLY A 48 10.41 -19.64 3.06
CA GLY A 48 10.64 -19.14 4.43
C GLY A 48 9.40 -19.15 5.33
N VAL A 49 8.24 -18.82 4.77
CA VAL A 49 6.95 -18.81 5.50
C VAL A 49 6.57 -20.21 5.98
N ARG A 50 6.74 -21.23 5.13
CA ARG A 50 6.39 -22.62 5.47
C ARG A 50 7.34 -23.17 6.53
N THR A 51 8.64 -22.92 6.38
CA THR A 51 9.66 -23.31 7.36
C THR A 51 9.39 -22.65 8.72
N LEU A 52 9.12 -21.35 8.75
CA LEU A 52 8.80 -20.65 10.00
C LEU A 52 7.51 -21.17 10.65
N ALA A 53 6.47 -21.44 9.86
CA ALA A 53 5.24 -22.02 10.37
C ALA A 53 5.44 -23.42 10.97
N ASN A 54 6.37 -24.22 10.44
CA ASN A 54 6.73 -25.52 11.02
C ASN A 54 7.52 -25.34 12.32
N ILE A 55 8.50 -24.44 12.34
CA ILE A 55 9.30 -24.13 13.54
C ILE A 55 8.40 -23.68 14.70
N ILE A 56 7.40 -22.84 14.43
CA ILE A 56 6.44 -22.39 15.45
C ILE A 56 5.61 -23.53 16.03
N THR A 57 5.32 -24.57 15.25
CA THR A 57 4.59 -25.74 15.74
C THR A 57 5.46 -26.68 16.57
N GLU A 58 6.73 -26.83 16.20
CA GLU A 58 7.64 -27.79 16.83
C GLU A 58 8.51 -27.18 17.94
N THR A 59 8.44 -25.85 18.13
CA THR A 59 9.27 -25.13 19.10
C THR A 59 9.03 -25.58 20.54
N LYS A 60 10.12 -25.71 21.31
CA LYS A 60 10.08 -26.00 22.76
C LYS A 60 10.27 -24.75 23.62
N VAL A 61 10.51 -23.60 22.97
CA VAL A 61 10.73 -22.30 23.59
C VAL A 61 9.73 -21.27 23.06
N PRO A 62 9.32 -20.27 23.87
CA PRO A 62 8.44 -19.21 23.40
C PRO A 62 9.07 -18.40 22.26
N ILE A 63 8.27 -18.15 21.23
CA ILE A 63 8.63 -17.29 20.09
C ILE A 63 7.72 -16.05 20.11
N VAL A 64 8.32 -14.86 20.05
CA VAL A 64 7.64 -13.57 19.91
C VAL A 64 7.89 -13.05 18.51
N LEU A 65 6.82 -12.88 17.75
CA LEU A 65 6.83 -12.28 16.42
C LEU A 65 6.35 -10.83 16.54
N ILE A 66 7.14 -9.90 16.03
CA ILE A 66 6.76 -8.48 15.92
C ILE A 66 6.54 -8.19 14.43
N ALA A 67 5.43 -7.56 14.11
CA ALA A 67 5.09 -7.15 12.75
C ALA A 67 4.43 -5.77 12.80
N ASN A 68 4.69 -4.96 11.79
CA ASN A 68 4.03 -3.65 11.69
C ASN A 68 2.56 -3.83 11.34
N GLU A 69 2.28 -4.67 10.34
CA GLU A 69 0.92 -4.94 9.89
C GLU A 69 0.58 -6.42 9.99
N HIS A 70 -0.32 -6.77 10.90
CA HIS A 70 -0.66 -8.17 11.15
C HIS A 70 -1.27 -8.87 9.92
N TRP A 71 -1.89 -8.13 9.00
CA TRP A 71 -2.47 -8.69 7.78
C TRP A 71 -1.41 -9.11 6.76
N ASN A 72 -0.22 -8.53 6.81
CA ASN A 72 0.91 -8.89 5.95
C ASN A 72 1.59 -10.19 6.40
N VAL A 73 1.37 -10.62 7.64
CA VAL A 73 1.82 -11.93 8.13
C VAL A 73 0.91 -13.03 7.58
N SER A 74 1.50 -14.11 7.04
CA SER A 74 0.74 -15.24 6.48
C SER A 74 -0.29 -15.82 7.46
N PRO A 75 -1.52 -16.16 7.01
CA PRO A 75 -2.52 -16.83 7.84
C PRO A 75 -1.97 -18.08 8.55
N SER A 76 -1.13 -18.85 7.85
CA SER A 76 -0.49 -20.07 8.38
C SER A 76 0.37 -19.87 9.64
N ILE A 77 0.88 -18.66 9.85
CA ILE A 77 1.63 -18.26 11.05
C ILE A 77 0.67 -17.62 12.05
N ARG A 78 -0.21 -16.73 11.58
CA ARG A 78 -1.14 -15.96 12.42
C ARG A 78 -2.07 -16.85 13.23
N GLU A 79 -2.59 -17.91 12.62
CA GLU A 79 -3.49 -18.87 13.27
C GLU A 79 -2.82 -19.67 14.40
N LYS A 80 -1.48 -19.78 14.37
CA LYS A 80 -0.69 -20.48 15.39
C LYS A 80 -0.22 -19.58 16.52
N CYS A 81 -0.48 -18.28 16.44
CA CYS A 81 0.06 -17.28 17.36
C CYS A 81 -1.03 -16.59 18.17
N LYS A 82 -0.74 -16.25 19.43
CA LYS A 82 -1.59 -15.37 20.23
C LYS A 82 -1.35 -13.92 19.79
N MET A 83 -2.37 -13.31 19.19
CA MET A 83 -2.30 -11.91 18.74
C MET A 83 -2.39 -10.93 19.91
N ILE A 84 -1.42 -10.04 20.01
CA ILE A 84 -1.40 -8.92 20.96
C ILE A 84 -1.32 -7.64 20.13
N ASN A 85 -2.36 -6.83 20.18
CA ASN A 85 -2.42 -5.58 19.42
C ASN A 85 -1.85 -4.41 20.25
N TYR A 86 -0.94 -3.65 19.65
CA TYR A 86 -0.36 -2.44 20.22
C TYR A 86 -0.95 -1.21 19.51
N PRO A 87 -1.98 -0.57 20.07
CA PRO A 87 -2.56 0.62 19.45
C PRO A 87 -1.58 1.80 19.53
N LYS A 88 -1.75 2.76 18.62
CA LYS A 88 -1.03 4.04 18.66
C LYS A 88 -1.20 4.71 20.02
N LEU A 89 -0.11 5.27 20.54
CA LEU A 89 -0.12 5.97 21.81
C LEU A 89 -0.90 7.29 21.68
N ARG A 90 -1.65 7.64 22.72
CA ARG A 90 -2.32 8.95 22.78
C ARG A 90 -1.28 10.04 23.05
N TYR A 91 -1.47 11.21 22.44
CA TYR A 91 -0.56 12.35 22.61
C TYR A 91 -0.27 12.74 24.09
N PRO A 92 -1.21 12.65 25.06
CA PRO A 92 -0.90 13.01 26.45
C PRO A 92 0.09 12.04 27.09
N SER A 93 0.04 10.75 26.73
CA SER A 93 0.99 9.75 27.20
C SER A 93 2.39 10.01 26.66
N ILE A 94 2.50 10.39 25.39
CA ILE A 94 3.76 10.76 24.76
C ILE A 94 4.33 12.02 25.39
N ALA A 95 3.51 13.08 25.53
CA ALA A 95 3.90 14.33 26.16
C ALA A 95 4.45 14.13 27.59
N LYS A 96 3.84 13.23 28.37
CA LYS A 96 4.33 12.88 29.71
C LYS A 96 5.73 12.26 29.68
N VAL A 97 5.99 11.37 28.72
CA VAL A 97 7.32 10.75 28.53
C VAL A 97 8.33 11.80 28.10
N LEU A 98 8.01 12.63 27.11
CA LEU A 98 8.88 13.70 26.62
C LEU A 98 9.24 14.70 27.72
N LYS A 99 8.26 15.13 28.54
CA LYS A 99 8.50 16.03 29.68
C LYS A 99 9.44 15.43 30.71
N ASN A 100 9.31 14.13 30.99
CA ASN A 100 10.21 13.42 31.90
C ASN A 100 11.63 13.33 31.32
N ILE A 101 11.78 13.08 30.02
CA ILE A 101 13.08 13.04 29.34
C ILE A 101 13.72 14.43 29.35
N ALA A 102 12.99 15.47 28.91
CA ALA A 102 13.47 16.85 28.89
C ALA A 102 13.96 17.32 30.26
N LYS A 103 13.24 16.98 31.35
CA LYS A 103 13.66 17.30 32.72
C LYS A 103 14.94 16.58 33.14
N LYS A 104 15.12 15.31 32.74
CA LYS A 104 16.32 14.52 33.08
C LYS A 104 17.55 14.98 32.29
N GLU A 105 17.34 15.34 31.04
CA GLU A 105 18.40 15.77 30.11
C GLU A 105 18.69 17.28 30.18
N GLY A 106 17.96 18.03 31.02
CA GLY A 106 18.14 19.48 31.17
C GLY A 106 17.75 20.29 29.93
N ILE A 107 16.86 19.77 29.07
CA ILE A 107 16.42 20.42 27.84
C ILE A 107 15.33 21.45 28.19
N ASN A 108 15.56 22.71 27.86
CA ASN A 108 14.60 23.79 28.11
C ASN A 108 13.52 23.82 27.01
N VAL A 109 12.44 23.06 27.21
CA VAL A 109 11.29 22.98 26.29
C VAL A 109 10.03 23.43 27.02
N SER A 110 9.24 24.30 26.39
CA SER A 110 7.94 24.71 26.94
C SER A 110 6.90 23.58 26.83
N ASP A 111 5.91 23.61 27.73
CA ASP A 111 4.84 22.60 27.73
C ASP A 111 4.03 22.60 26.42
N SER A 112 3.86 23.75 25.75
CA SER A 112 3.20 23.83 24.45
C SER A 112 4.01 23.12 23.36
N GLN A 113 5.32 23.33 23.31
CA GLN A 113 6.21 22.64 22.36
C GLN A 113 6.21 21.13 22.57
N ILE A 114 6.22 20.65 23.81
CA ILE A 114 6.11 19.21 24.11
C ILE A 114 4.79 18.63 23.59
N ILE A 115 3.69 19.37 23.75
CA ILE A 115 2.37 18.96 23.23
C ILE A 115 2.39 18.90 21.70
N ASP A 116 3.01 19.88 21.04
CA ASP A 116 3.10 19.93 19.58
C ASP A 116 3.97 18.78 19.03
N LEU A 117 5.12 18.53 19.64
CA LEU A 117 5.97 17.35 19.34
C LEU A 117 5.18 16.04 19.51
N ALA A 118 4.43 15.91 20.60
CA ALA A 118 3.63 14.73 20.86
C ALA A 118 2.50 14.55 19.83
N LYS A 119 1.84 15.62 19.39
CA LYS A 119 0.81 15.59 18.34
C LYS A 119 1.41 15.22 16.98
N ASN A 120 2.52 15.84 16.61
CA ASN A 120 3.20 15.64 15.34
C ASN A 120 3.77 14.22 15.19
N SER A 121 4.05 13.54 16.31
CA SER A 121 4.53 12.16 16.30
C SER A 121 3.50 11.10 15.85
N GLU A 122 2.23 11.48 15.71
CA GLU A 122 1.13 10.58 15.30
C GLU A 122 1.04 9.26 16.09
N GLY A 123 1.42 9.27 17.37
CA GLY A 123 1.41 8.09 18.23
C GLY A 123 2.71 7.28 18.24
N ASN A 124 3.75 7.73 17.54
CA ASN A 124 5.07 7.10 17.49
C ASN A 124 6.04 7.74 18.49
N LEU A 125 6.25 7.07 19.62
CA LEU A 125 7.13 7.56 20.69
C LEU A 125 8.60 7.69 20.24
N ARG A 126 9.11 6.75 19.42
CA ARG A 126 10.51 6.81 18.93
C ARG A 126 10.73 8.06 18.10
N SER A 127 9.82 8.34 17.18
CA SER A 127 9.85 9.55 16.36
C SER A 127 9.78 10.82 17.21
N ALA A 128 8.95 10.83 18.26
CA ALA A 128 8.80 11.96 19.18
C ALA A 128 10.08 12.22 20.01
N ILE A 129 10.75 11.16 20.47
CA ILE A 129 12.02 11.27 21.20
C ILE A 129 13.10 11.83 20.29
N ASN A 130 13.21 11.34 19.06
CA ASN A 130 14.17 11.87 18.09
C ASN A 130 13.90 13.35 17.76
N ASP A 131 12.64 13.79 17.73
CA ASP A 131 12.35 15.23 17.56
C ASP A 131 12.78 16.06 18.78
N LEU A 132 12.56 15.53 19.98
CA LEU A 132 13.01 16.19 21.20
C LEU A 132 14.55 16.28 21.25
N GLU A 133 15.25 15.27 20.74
CA GLU A 133 16.71 15.28 20.59
C GLU A 133 17.15 16.35 19.59
N ASN A 134 16.53 16.41 18.40
CA ASN A 134 16.81 17.46 17.41
C ASN A 134 16.55 18.88 17.96
N TYR A 135 15.57 19.04 18.85
CA TYR A 135 15.29 20.32 19.51
C TYR A 135 16.46 20.83 20.37
N ARG A 136 17.26 19.92 20.93
CA ARG A 136 18.46 20.27 21.69
C ARG A 136 19.56 20.86 20.80
N GLU A 137 19.67 20.40 19.56
CA GLU A 137 20.75 20.78 18.64
C GLU A 137 20.44 22.09 17.88
N ASP A 138 19.17 22.40 17.61
CA ASP A 138 18.76 23.62 16.89
C ASP A 138 17.46 24.22 17.51
N ILE A 139 17.62 25.22 18.40
CA ILE A 139 16.51 25.86 19.15
C ILE A 139 15.49 26.58 18.22
N ASP A 140 15.90 26.94 16.99
CA ASP A 140 15.09 27.73 16.04
C ASP A 140 14.32 26.92 14.97
N LYS A 141 14.48 25.58 14.88
CA LYS A 141 13.91 24.77 13.78
C LYS A 141 12.60 24.05 14.06
N ILE A 142 11.80 24.50 15.04
CA ILE A 142 10.43 23.98 15.21
C ILE A 142 9.53 24.33 14.00
N GLY A 143 9.88 25.39 13.24
CA GLY A 143 9.09 25.87 12.10
C GLY A 143 9.20 25.05 10.82
N THR A 144 10.24 24.23 10.67
CA THR A 144 10.32 23.28 9.55
C THR A 144 9.51 22.05 9.94
N LEU A 145 8.20 22.15 9.71
CA LEU A 145 7.26 21.05 9.58
C LEU A 145 8.03 19.80 9.18
N ARG A 146 8.15 18.82 10.09
CA ARG A 146 8.47 17.46 9.67
C ARG A 146 7.49 17.18 8.54
N ASP A 147 8.00 16.79 7.37
CA ASP A 147 7.21 16.24 6.29
C ASP A 147 6.52 14.98 6.80
N THR A 148 5.43 15.17 7.56
CA THR A 148 4.47 14.13 7.83
C THR A 148 3.97 13.76 6.46
N LYS A 149 4.28 12.55 6.00
CA LYS A 149 3.71 12.01 4.77
C LYS A 149 2.20 12.21 4.88
N THR A 150 1.68 13.22 4.18
CA THR A 150 0.27 13.54 4.26
C THR A 150 -0.47 12.29 3.85
N SER A 151 -1.26 11.74 4.77
CA SER A 151 -2.04 10.54 4.48
C SER A 151 -2.85 10.82 3.22
N ILE A 152 -2.76 9.92 2.23
CA ILE A 152 -3.50 10.05 0.97
C ILE A 152 -4.99 10.32 1.22
N PHE A 153 -5.55 9.77 2.30
CA PHE A 153 -6.92 10.02 2.73
C PHE A 153 -7.18 11.47 3.13
N HIS A 154 -6.23 12.12 3.82
CA HIS A 154 -6.32 13.53 4.17
C HIS A 154 -6.24 14.41 2.91
N ALA A 155 -5.32 14.09 2.00
CA ALA A 155 -5.17 14.85 0.76
C ALA A 155 -6.42 14.80 -0.12
N ILE A 156 -7.02 13.62 -0.27
CA ILE A 156 -8.29 13.45 -0.98
C ILE A 156 -9.41 14.23 -0.26
N ALA A 157 -9.45 14.19 1.08
CA ALA A 157 -10.43 14.96 1.85
C ALA A 157 -10.33 16.46 1.55
N GLU A 158 -9.11 17.00 1.51
CA GLU A 158 -8.85 18.41 1.20
C GLU A 158 -9.27 18.75 -0.23
N VAL A 159 -8.93 17.90 -1.22
CA VAL A 159 -9.38 18.07 -2.61
C VAL A 159 -10.90 18.21 -2.68
N PHE A 160 -11.63 17.32 -2.04
CA PHE A 160 -13.08 17.35 -2.08
C PHE A 160 -13.69 18.46 -1.22
N LYS A 161 -12.99 19.00 -0.22
CA LYS A 161 -13.52 19.98 0.72
C LYS A 161 -13.27 21.43 0.30
N ARG A 162 -12.05 21.78 -0.13
CA ARG A 162 -11.56 23.18 -0.25
C ARG A 162 -12.24 24.01 -1.34
N ARG A 163 -12.66 23.43 -2.47
CA ARG A 163 -13.15 24.15 -3.67
C ARG A 163 -12.19 25.25 -4.15
N SER A 164 -10.89 25.00 -4.07
CA SER A 164 -9.85 25.98 -4.43
C SER A 164 -8.81 25.37 -5.38
N CYS A 165 -8.14 26.24 -6.14
CA CYS A 165 -7.02 25.87 -6.98
C CYS A 165 -5.75 25.49 -6.19
N ASP A 166 -5.58 26.01 -4.98
CA ASP A 166 -4.35 25.84 -4.19
C ASP A 166 -4.25 24.45 -3.53
N VAL A 167 -5.27 23.61 -3.72
CA VAL A 167 -5.29 22.26 -3.14
C VAL A 167 -4.21 21.33 -3.71
N ARG A 168 -3.58 21.71 -4.81
CA ARG A 168 -2.46 20.96 -5.40
C ARG A 168 -1.28 20.80 -4.43
N GLU A 169 -1.04 21.78 -3.57
CA GLU A 169 0.08 21.80 -2.62
C GLU A 169 0.05 20.59 -1.67
N VAL A 170 -1.15 20.08 -1.38
CA VAL A 170 -1.37 18.93 -0.49
C VAL A 170 -0.71 17.65 -1.02
N PHE A 171 -0.40 17.59 -2.32
CA PHE A 171 0.25 16.45 -2.96
C PHE A 171 1.78 16.60 -3.12
N TRP A 172 2.38 17.75 -2.80
CA TRP A 172 3.81 17.98 -3.03
C TRP A 172 4.70 17.03 -2.22
N ASN A 173 4.33 16.76 -0.98
CA ASN A 173 5.12 15.93 -0.06
C ASN A 173 4.58 14.49 0.04
N MET A 174 3.84 14.06 -1.00
CA MET A 174 3.22 12.75 -1.04
C MET A 174 4.09 11.73 -1.77
N ASP A 175 4.31 10.59 -1.12
CA ASP A 175 5.04 9.44 -1.67
C ASP A 175 4.14 8.57 -2.57
N LYS A 176 3.51 9.20 -3.57
CA LYS A 176 2.61 8.56 -4.52
C LYS A 176 2.80 9.11 -5.93
N SER A 177 2.82 8.21 -6.91
CA SER A 177 2.88 8.60 -8.31
C SER A 177 1.59 9.31 -8.75
N PRO A 178 1.63 10.22 -9.73
CA PRO A 178 0.42 10.87 -10.25
C PRO A 178 -0.64 9.89 -10.76
N ASP A 179 -0.21 8.76 -11.33
CA ASP A 179 -1.12 7.70 -11.76
C ASP A 179 -1.89 7.07 -10.58
N GLU A 180 -1.20 6.83 -9.46
CA GLU A 180 -1.86 6.32 -8.26
C GLU A 180 -2.83 7.34 -7.68
N ILE A 181 -2.41 8.61 -7.60
CA ILE A 181 -3.26 9.70 -7.09
C ILE A 181 -4.55 9.80 -7.91
N LEU A 182 -4.46 9.71 -9.23
CA LEU A 182 -5.63 9.74 -10.11
C LEU A 182 -6.64 8.63 -9.75
N LEU A 183 -6.17 7.39 -9.55
CA LEU A 183 -7.02 6.25 -9.19
C LEU A 183 -7.66 6.41 -7.80
N TRP A 184 -6.93 7.03 -6.86
CA TRP A 184 -7.42 7.35 -5.54
C TRP A 184 -8.55 8.36 -5.56
N ILE A 185 -8.44 9.38 -6.41
CA ILE A 185 -9.49 10.39 -6.60
C ILE A 185 -10.70 9.74 -7.30
N ASP A 186 -10.48 8.99 -8.39
CA ASP A 186 -11.53 8.28 -9.14
C ASP A 186 -12.40 7.37 -8.26
N GLU A 187 -11.80 6.50 -7.45
CA GLU A 187 -12.53 5.55 -6.60
C GLU A 187 -13.43 6.23 -5.56
N ASN A 188 -13.07 7.44 -5.15
CA ASN A 188 -13.76 8.16 -4.06
C ASN A 188 -14.65 9.30 -4.56
N LEU A 189 -14.47 9.76 -5.79
CA LEU A 189 -15.29 10.79 -6.43
C LEU A 189 -16.80 10.49 -6.37
N PRO A 190 -17.30 9.30 -6.81
CA PRO A 190 -18.73 9.02 -6.84
C PRO A 190 -19.36 8.87 -5.45
N LYS A 191 -18.55 8.80 -4.40
CA LYS A 191 -19.05 8.73 -3.02
C LYS A 191 -19.36 10.10 -2.44
N VAL A 192 -18.75 11.15 -3.00
CA VAL A 192 -18.82 12.53 -2.46
C VAL A 192 -19.57 13.47 -3.40
N TYR A 193 -19.39 13.32 -4.72
CA TYR A 193 -19.96 14.21 -5.73
C TYR A 193 -21.26 13.61 -6.28
N GLU A 194 -22.25 14.47 -6.57
CA GLU A 194 -23.55 14.06 -7.11
C GLU A 194 -23.76 14.68 -8.51
N LYS A 195 -24.42 13.93 -9.41
CA LYS A 195 -24.89 14.36 -10.75
C LYS A 195 -23.97 15.33 -11.50
N GLU A 196 -24.30 16.63 -11.50
CA GLU A 196 -23.62 17.67 -12.28
C GLU A 196 -22.19 17.91 -11.81
N ASP A 197 -21.92 17.78 -10.51
CA ASP A 197 -20.57 17.90 -9.95
C ASP A 197 -19.68 16.75 -10.43
N LEU A 198 -20.26 15.56 -10.54
CA LEU A 198 -19.60 14.34 -10.96
C LEU A 198 -19.19 14.40 -12.43
N GLU A 199 -20.05 14.92 -13.30
CA GLU A 199 -19.72 15.17 -14.71
C GLU A 199 -18.50 16.10 -14.85
N GLY A 200 -18.55 17.25 -14.16
CA GLY A 200 -17.49 18.25 -14.21
C GLY A 200 -16.16 17.68 -13.71
N ALA A 201 -16.16 16.96 -12.60
CA ALA A 201 -14.96 16.36 -12.03
C ALA A 201 -14.41 15.22 -12.90
N TYR A 202 -15.25 14.35 -13.45
CA TYR A 202 -14.79 13.29 -14.36
C TYR A 202 -14.22 13.84 -15.66
N LYS A 203 -14.75 14.95 -16.17
CA LYS A 203 -14.18 15.64 -17.33
C LYS A 203 -12.75 16.11 -17.05
N MET A 204 -12.48 16.59 -15.83
CA MET A 204 -11.13 17.00 -15.42
C MET A 204 -10.20 15.81 -15.23
N LEU A 205 -10.66 14.74 -14.55
CA LEU A 205 -9.91 13.49 -14.40
C LEU A 205 -9.57 12.84 -15.75
N SER A 206 -10.52 12.80 -16.68
CA SER A 206 -10.31 12.27 -18.02
C SER A 206 -9.22 13.03 -18.78
N ARG A 207 -9.20 14.37 -18.65
CA ARG A 207 -8.13 15.19 -19.22
C ARG A 207 -6.78 14.92 -18.56
N ALA A 208 -6.75 14.76 -17.24
CA ALA A 208 -5.53 14.42 -16.51
C ALA A 208 -4.95 13.08 -16.99
N ASP A 209 -5.78 12.05 -17.18
CA ASP A 209 -5.36 10.74 -17.72
C ASP A 209 -4.71 10.86 -19.11
N ILE A 210 -5.26 11.71 -19.99
CA ILE A 210 -4.65 11.99 -21.30
C ILE A 210 -3.23 12.55 -21.15
N TYR A 211 -3.01 13.47 -20.19
CA TYR A 211 -1.67 14.02 -19.93
C TYR A 211 -0.73 12.96 -19.35
N LEU A 212 -1.19 12.09 -18.45
CA LEU A 212 -0.39 10.98 -17.93
C LEU A 212 -0.02 9.98 -19.04
N ALA A 213 -0.97 9.64 -19.92
CA ALA A 213 -0.74 8.77 -21.07
C ALA A 213 0.27 9.38 -22.05
N ARG A 214 0.18 10.69 -22.33
CA ARG A 214 1.16 11.42 -23.16
C ARG A 214 2.54 11.44 -22.51
N THR A 215 2.60 11.62 -21.20
CA THR A 215 3.86 11.58 -20.44
C THR A 215 4.56 10.24 -20.61
N LYS A 216 3.84 9.13 -20.41
CA LYS A 216 4.39 7.78 -20.58
C LYS A 216 4.85 7.49 -22.01
N ARG A 217 4.08 7.93 -23.02
CA ARG A 217 4.40 7.70 -24.44
C ARG A 217 5.60 8.53 -24.93
N ARG A 218 5.71 9.79 -24.49
CA ARG A 218 6.72 10.74 -24.98
C ARG A 218 7.88 10.95 -24.01
N GLN A 219 7.84 10.34 -22.82
CA GLN A 219 8.80 10.54 -21.74
C GLN A 219 8.94 12.02 -21.32
N GLN A 220 7.87 12.80 -21.48
CA GLN A 220 7.86 14.24 -21.18
C GLN A 220 7.22 14.52 -19.82
N TYR A 221 8.02 14.43 -18.75
CA TYR A 221 7.55 14.52 -17.35
C TYR A 221 7.00 15.90 -16.93
N LYS A 222 7.30 16.97 -17.68
CA LYS A 222 6.68 18.29 -17.44
C LYS A 222 5.15 18.25 -17.49
N LEU A 223 4.58 17.31 -18.24
CA LEU A 223 3.14 17.13 -18.37
C LEU A 223 2.47 16.63 -17.07
N TRP A 224 3.24 16.09 -16.12
CA TRP A 224 2.72 15.73 -14.80
C TRP A 224 2.19 16.95 -14.05
N GLY A 225 2.80 18.12 -14.22
CA GLY A 225 2.30 19.33 -13.56
C GLY A 225 0.86 19.65 -13.96
N TYR A 226 0.58 19.60 -15.26
CA TYR A 226 -0.77 19.81 -15.80
C TYR A 226 -1.74 18.70 -15.40
N ALA A 227 -1.28 17.44 -15.38
CA ALA A 227 -2.11 16.32 -14.93
C ALA A 227 -2.52 16.49 -13.46
N MET A 228 -1.55 16.85 -12.59
CA MET A 228 -1.79 17.15 -11.18
C MET A 228 -2.82 18.28 -11.04
N ASP A 229 -2.63 19.42 -11.71
CA ASP A 229 -3.58 20.54 -11.66
C ASP A 229 -5.01 20.12 -12.01
N LEU A 230 -5.16 19.32 -13.07
CA LEU A 230 -6.46 18.88 -13.53
C LEU A 230 -7.13 17.92 -12.54
N MET A 231 -6.40 16.93 -12.03
CA MET A 231 -6.99 15.94 -11.13
C MET A 231 -7.14 16.43 -9.69
N SER A 232 -6.35 17.40 -9.22
CA SER A 232 -6.51 18.00 -7.90
C SER A 232 -7.42 19.23 -7.95
N SER A 233 -6.94 20.29 -8.58
CA SER A 233 -7.55 21.62 -8.55
C SER A 233 -8.78 21.67 -9.44
N GLY A 234 -8.71 21.06 -10.63
CA GLY A 234 -9.85 20.92 -11.54
C GLY A 234 -11.01 20.15 -10.90
N VAL A 235 -10.72 19.05 -10.19
CA VAL A 235 -11.73 18.27 -9.46
C VAL A 235 -12.30 19.04 -8.26
N SER A 236 -11.45 19.75 -7.52
CA SER A 236 -11.89 20.54 -6.36
C SER A 236 -12.87 21.65 -6.77
N VAL A 237 -12.54 22.40 -7.82
CA VAL A 237 -13.36 23.51 -8.32
C VAL A 237 -14.61 23.03 -9.06
N ALA A 238 -14.60 21.82 -9.63
CA ALA A 238 -15.77 21.26 -10.32
C ALA A 238 -17.00 21.09 -9.40
N ARG A 239 -16.81 21.05 -8.08
CA ARG A 239 -17.90 20.91 -7.13
C ARG A 239 -18.70 22.21 -6.98
N LYS A 240 -20.00 22.15 -7.27
CA LYS A 240 -20.97 23.23 -7.04
C LYS A 240 -21.75 23.01 -5.75
N GLY A 241 -22.08 21.77 -5.41
CA GLY A 241 -22.86 21.38 -4.24
C GLY A 241 -22.11 21.42 -2.90
N ASN A 242 -22.83 21.04 -1.84
CA ASN A 242 -22.30 20.95 -0.47
C ASN A 242 -21.44 19.70 -0.28
N PHE A 243 -20.49 19.77 0.67
CA PHE A 243 -19.68 18.61 1.02
C PHE A 243 -20.51 17.56 1.75
N LYS A 244 -20.49 16.33 1.23
CA LYS A 244 -21.01 15.15 1.90
C LYS A 244 -19.84 14.26 2.32
N PHE A 245 -19.71 14.05 3.63
CA PHE A 245 -18.67 13.16 4.12
C PHE A 245 -18.98 11.71 3.74
N ALA A 246 -17.98 11.02 3.18
CA ALA A 246 -18.05 9.60 2.88
C ALA A 246 -16.77 8.91 3.33
N LYS A 247 -16.88 7.62 3.69
CA LYS A 247 -15.70 6.82 4.04
C LYS A 247 -14.89 6.52 2.78
N PHE A 248 -13.67 7.04 2.74
CA PHE A 248 -12.75 6.77 1.64
C PHE A 248 -12.21 5.35 1.67
N SER A 249 -11.93 4.80 0.49
CA SER A 249 -11.31 3.50 0.32
C SER A 249 -10.15 3.57 -0.66
N SER A 250 -9.26 2.58 -0.57
CA SER A 250 -8.21 2.38 -1.56
C SER A 250 -8.78 2.03 -2.94
N PRO A 251 -8.05 2.33 -4.03
CA PRO A 251 -8.46 2.00 -5.39
C PRO A 251 -8.69 0.51 -5.58
N SER A 252 -9.89 0.16 -6.04
CA SER A 252 -10.24 -1.22 -6.41
C SER A 252 -9.53 -1.68 -7.69
N TYR A 253 -9.02 -0.72 -8.48
CA TYR A 253 -8.37 -0.95 -9.77
C TYR A 253 -7.26 -2.00 -9.72
N PHE A 254 -6.31 -1.88 -8.78
CA PHE A 254 -5.20 -2.84 -8.66
C PHE A 254 -5.68 -4.24 -8.29
N ILE A 255 -6.68 -4.33 -7.41
CA ILE A 255 -7.29 -5.61 -7.00
C ILE A 255 -7.99 -6.25 -8.20
N LYS A 256 -8.74 -5.47 -8.98
CA LYS A 256 -9.41 -5.93 -10.21
C LYS A 256 -8.39 -6.39 -11.26
N LEU A 257 -7.31 -5.65 -11.46
CA LEU A 257 -6.23 -6.04 -12.37
C LEU A 257 -5.55 -7.34 -11.93
N ALA A 258 -5.25 -7.49 -10.65
CA ALA A 258 -4.64 -8.70 -10.11
C ALA A 258 -5.56 -9.91 -10.28
N ARG A 259 -6.85 -9.77 -9.90
CA ARG A 259 -7.87 -10.82 -10.01
C ARG A 259 -8.04 -11.30 -11.45
N THR A 260 -8.10 -10.38 -12.41
CA THR A 260 -8.29 -10.68 -13.83
C THR A 260 -7.00 -11.04 -14.58
N LYS A 261 -5.84 -11.07 -13.91
CA LYS A 261 -4.55 -11.29 -14.58
C LYS A 261 -4.49 -12.67 -15.25
N ALA A 262 -4.87 -13.73 -14.52
CA ALA A 262 -4.85 -15.09 -15.03
C ALA A 262 -5.78 -15.26 -16.24
N GLU A 263 -7.01 -14.76 -16.13
CA GLU A 263 -7.98 -14.77 -17.24
C GLU A 263 -7.45 -14.02 -18.47
N ARG A 264 -6.89 -12.82 -18.28
CA ARG A 264 -6.35 -12.01 -19.39
C ARG A 264 -5.14 -12.65 -20.06
N THR A 265 -4.34 -13.42 -19.31
CA THR A 265 -3.23 -14.19 -19.90
C THR A 265 -3.79 -15.29 -20.81
N ILE A 266 -4.74 -16.10 -20.33
CA ILE A 266 -5.37 -17.15 -21.13
C ILE A 266 -6.06 -16.57 -22.37
N GLU A 267 -6.84 -15.50 -22.22
CA GLU A 267 -7.50 -14.82 -23.35
C GLU A 267 -6.48 -14.30 -24.38
N LYS A 268 -5.34 -13.77 -23.91
CA LYS A 268 -4.27 -13.29 -24.79
C LYS A 268 -3.64 -14.44 -25.58
N ASP A 269 -3.41 -15.58 -24.94
CA ASP A 269 -2.80 -16.75 -25.58
C ASP A 269 -3.73 -17.32 -26.68
N ILE A 270 -5.02 -17.47 -26.38
CA ILE A 270 -6.05 -17.86 -27.36
C ILE A 270 -6.08 -16.86 -28.53
N THR A 271 -6.13 -15.57 -28.22
CA THR A 271 -6.18 -14.50 -29.24
C THR A 271 -4.94 -14.54 -30.15
N GLN A 272 -3.77 -14.89 -29.62
CA GLN A 272 -2.55 -15.04 -30.41
C GLN A 272 -2.60 -16.25 -31.35
N LYS A 273 -3.16 -17.39 -30.92
CA LYS A 273 -3.36 -18.56 -31.78
C LYS A 273 -4.31 -18.26 -32.95
N ILE A 274 -5.44 -17.63 -32.65
CA ILE A 274 -6.41 -17.18 -33.66
C ILE A 274 -5.75 -16.19 -34.64
N SER A 275 -5.05 -15.18 -34.11
CA SER A 275 -4.37 -14.16 -34.92
C SER A 275 -3.38 -14.76 -35.91
N LYS A 276 -2.61 -15.79 -35.50
CA LYS A 276 -1.67 -16.51 -36.36
C LYS A 276 -2.36 -17.29 -37.47
N LYS A 277 -3.45 -18.00 -37.16
CA LYS A 277 -4.19 -18.82 -38.14
C LYS A 277 -5.01 -17.99 -39.12
N CYS A 278 -5.60 -16.90 -38.65
CA CYS A 278 -6.44 -16.00 -39.46
C CYS A 278 -5.66 -14.86 -40.11
N HIS A 279 -4.34 -14.77 -39.91
CA HIS A 279 -3.48 -13.69 -40.41
C HIS A 279 -4.02 -12.28 -40.13
N CYS A 280 -4.62 -12.09 -38.95
CA CYS A 280 -5.28 -10.84 -38.57
C CYS A 280 -4.68 -10.25 -37.28
N SER A 281 -4.90 -8.97 -37.02
CA SER A 281 -4.44 -8.34 -35.78
C SER A 281 -5.10 -8.98 -34.55
N THR A 282 -4.44 -8.93 -33.39
CA THR A 282 -5.01 -9.43 -32.12
C THR A 282 -6.33 -8.74 -31.76
N ARG A 283 -6.53 -7.49 -32.19
CA ARG A 283 -7.80 -6.77 -31.99
C ARG A 283 -8.95 -7.41 -32.77
N VAL A 284 -8.70 -7.81 -34.01
CA VAL A 284 -9.69 -8.50 -34.86
C VAL A 284 -9.88 -9.93 -34.35
N ALA A 285 -8.78 -10.62 -34.00
CA ALA A 285 -8.82 -11.97 -33.46
C ALA A 285 -9.72 -12.13 -32.22
N LYS A 286 -9.81 -11.10 -31.37
CA LYS A 286 -10.73 -11.09 -30.21
C LYS A 286 -12.20 -11.23 -30.60
N GLN A 287 -12.61 -10.76 -31.77
CA GLN A 287 -14.00 -10.88 -32.23
C GLN A 287 -14.37 -12.34 -32.50
N TYR A 288 -13.39 -13.18 -32.85
CA TYR A 288 -13.58 -14.61 -33.09
C TYR A 288 -13.58 -15.45 -31.81
N LEU A 289 -13.37 -14.87 -30.61
CA LEU A 289 -13.40 -15.63 -29.35
C LEU A 289 -14.74 -16.36 -29.13
N ILE A 290 -15.83 -15.80 -29.65
CA ILE A 290 -17.17 -16.39 -29.56
C ILE A 290 -17.24 -17.73 -30.30
N ILE A 291 -16.61 -17.82 -31.49
CA ILE A 291 -16.61 -19.03 -32.34
C ILE A 291 -15.38 -19.92 -32.12
N ALA A 292 -14.38 -19.43 -31.38
CA ALA A 292 -13.11 -20.13 -31.16
C ALA A 292 -13.28 -21.48 -30.46
N LYS A 293 -14.35 -21.64 -29.67
CA LYS A 293 -14.68 -22.91 -29.01
C LYS A 293 -15.01 -24.00 -30.04
N ASP A 294 -15.87 -23.69 -31.01
CA ASP A 294 -16.36 -24.67 -31.99
C ASP A 294 -15.29 -25.02 -33.03
N LEU A 295 -14.31 -24.13 -33.19
CA LEU A 295 -13.12 -24.31 -34.03
C LEU A 295 -11.85 -24.63 -33.22
N SER A 296 -12.01 -25.25 -32.04
CA SER A 296 -10.90 -25.51 -31.12
C SER A 296 -9.77 -26.36 -31.73
N ASP A 297 -10.12 -27.33 -32.57
CA ASP A 297 -9.15 -28.16 -33.29
C ASP A 297 -8.37 -27.35 -34.35
N TYR A 298 -9.06 -26.48 -35.08
CA TYR A 298 -8.44 -25.62 -36.10
C TYR A 298 -7.47 -24.61 -35.49
N PHE A 299 -7.82 -24.05 -34.32
CA PHE A 299 -6.99 -23.10 -33.58
C PHE A 299 -5.96 -23.74 -32.64
N GLU A 300 -5.91 -25.08 -32.57
CA GLU A 300 -4.98 -25.83 -31.71
C GLU A 300 -5.08 -25.38 -30.23
N LEU A 301 -6.31 -25.27 -29.73
CA LEU A 301 -6.57 -24.83 -28.35
C LEU A 301 -6.28 -25.96 -27.35
N GLU A 302 -5.66 -25.59 -26.22
CA GLU A 302 -5.41 -26.52 -25.12
C GLU A 302 -6.69 -26.76 -24.31
N LYS A 303 -6.74 -27.88 -23.58
CA LYS A 303 -7.89 -28.23 -22.72
C LYS A 303 -8.27 -27.11 -21.75
N LYS A 304 -7.27 -26.41 -21.17
CA LYS A 304 -7.47 -25.28 -20.25
C LYS A 304 -8.08 -24.05 -20.93
N GLU A 305 -7.73 -23.81 -22.20
CA GLU A 305 -8.26 -22.69 -22.99
C GLU A 305 -9.72 -22.96 -23.39
N ILE A 306 -10.02 -24.21 -23.78
CA ILE A 306 -11.38 -24.65 -24.11
C ILE A 306 -12.31 -24.54 -22.88
N GLU A 307 -11.83 -24.94 -21.70
CA GLU A 307 -12.55 -24.82 -20.44
C GLU A 307 -12.82 -23.35 -20.06
N PHE A 308 -11.82 -22.49 -20.24
CA PHE A 308 -11.97 -21.04 -20.05
C PHE A 308 -13.06 -20.46 -20.97
N LEU A 309 -13.05 -20.79 -22.27
CA LEU A 309 -14.09 -20.34 -23.20
C LEU A 309 -15.48 -20.85 -22.81
N LYS A 310 -15.61 -22.09 -22.34
CA LYS A 310 -16.88 -22.64 -21.84
C LYS A 310 -17.43 -21.85 -20.66
N SER A 311 -16.57 -21.41 -19.73
CA SER A 311 -16.98 -20.64 -18.55
C SER A 311 -17.45 -19.21 -18.85
N LYS A 312 -17.04 -18.63 -19.99
CA LYS A 312 -17.36 -17.24 -20.38
C LYS A 312 -18.58 -17.13 -21.30
N ILE A 313 -18.90 -18.18 -22.07
CA ILE A 313 -19.96 -18.20 -23.10
C ILE A 313 -21.28 -18.80 -22.56
N SER A 314 -21.33 -19.24 -21.30
CA SER A 314 -22.54 -19.77 -20.65
C SER A 314 -23.51 -18.71 -20.09
N LEU A 315 -23.43 -17.47 -20.59
CA LEU A 315 -24.31 -16.33 -20.35
C LEU A 315 -24.76 -15.76 -21.69
#